data_AF-A0A853INS9-F1
#
_entry.id   AF-A0A853INS9-F1
#
_cell.length_a   1.000
_cell.length_b   1.000
_cell.length_c   1.000
_cell.angle_alpha   90.00
_cell.angle_beta   90.00
_cell.angle_gamma   90.00
#
_symmetry.space_group_name_H-M   'P 1'
#
loop_
_entity.id
_entity.type
_entity.pdbx_description
1 polymer ?
#
loop_
_entity_poly.entity_id
_entity_poly.type
_entity_poly.pdbx_seq_one_letter_code
_entity_poly.pdbx_strand_id
1 'polypeptide(L)'
;MPKQLVLNVVAAPSPSTTPPILSVYWNDTMLGSTQLKAEGAPESLTLQVPSHVLGMRNVLRAVFQRQPLSHNCDEIPQGFPVQVLPTSHIVTGPGRADASFVGLLPDMTDRATLVVPQRYLEDAVGSLPVVIRTAFASGMSPGSAELMVAAGDAPVQPNQAFLSMEVPVQGASSSTSVGPNGHLRVRNKEIDWVDMSGLDRLSVAEVVGAQGGRQGILWQRLGEASDAADARPYLLSRGDVALVGREGVLAWLDTRGTAPNASEGAAESGTAGSVAAWWHSQPDAVRYTLLAVLGLIVLLLLARLLRRR
;
A
#
# COMPACT_ATOMS: atom_id res chain seq x y z
N MET A 1 -7.69 9.29 -8.63
CA MET A 1 -6.45 8.58 -8.21
C MET A 1 -5.72 8.06 -9.44
N PRO A 2 -4.37 7.99 -9.45
CA PRO A 2 -3.62 7.35 -10.53
C PRO A 2 -4.12 5.91 -10.74
N LYS A 3 -4.40 5.55 -11.99
CA LYS A 3 -4.87 4.21 -12.36
C LYS A 3 -3.92 3.53 -13.33
N GLN A 4 -3.29 4.31 -14.20
CA GLN A 4 -2.48 3.79 -15.28
C GLN A 4 -1.36 4.78 -15.59
N LEU A 5 -0.18 4.26 -15.87
CA LEU A 5 0.99 5.00 -16.32
C LEU A 5 1.22 4.67 -17.80
N VAL A 6 1.31 5.70 -18.62
CA VAL A 6 1.74 5.61 -20.01
C VAL A 6 3.13 6.23 -20.11
N LEU A 7 4.14 5.40 -20.30
CA LEU A 7 5.53 5.81 -20.39
C LEU A 7 6.00 5.68 -21.84
N ASN A 8 6.30 6.81 -22.47
CA ASN A 8 6.85 6.87 -23.82
C ASN A 8 8.35 7.11 -23.70
N VAL A 9 9.16 6.25 -24.32
CA VAL A 9 10.62 6.28 -24.21
C VAL A 9 11.27 6.20 -25.58
N VAL A 10 12.48 6.72 -25.69
CA VAL A 10 13.37 6.47 -26.83
C VAL A 10 14.68 5.98 -26.28
N ALA A 11 15.25 4.97 -26.93
CA ALA A 11 16.55 4.43 -26.57
C ALA A 11 17.42 4.38 -27.83
N ALA A 12 18.66 4.85 -27.71
CA ALA A 12 19.57 4.90 -28.86
C ALA A 12 19.91 3.51 -29.41
N PRO A 13 20.10 3.37 -30.73
CA PRO A 13 20.65 2.15 -31.34
C PRO A 13 21.93 1.69 -30.65
N SER A 14 22.12 0.37 -30.60
CA SER A 14 23.30 -0.27 -30.06
C SER A 14 23.82 -1.31 -31.06
N PRO A 15 25.15 -1.49 -31.16
CA PRO A 15 25.73 -2.60 -31.91
C PRO A 15 25.57 -3.95 -31.18
N SER A 16 25.15 -3.95 -29.92
CA SER A 16 24.88 -5.18 -29.15
C SER A 16 23.65 -5.92 -29.66
N THR A 17 23.71 -7.25 -29.69
CA THR A 17 22.56 -8.11 -29.99
C THR A 17 21.61 -8.26 -28.81
N THR A 18 21.99 -7.81 -27.61
CA THR A 18 21.13 -7.88 -26.42
C THR A 18 20.30 -6.60 -26.30
N PRO A 19 18.96 -6.69 -26.38
CA PRO A 19 18.10 -5.53 -26.23
C PRO A 19 18.17 -4.96 -24.81
N PRO A 20 18.10 -3.63 -24.63
CA PRO A 20 17.97 -3.01 -23.32
C PRO A 20 16.70 -3.46 -22.62
N ILE A 21 16.75 -3.48 -21.29
CA ILE A 21 15.58 -3.71 -20.43
C ILE A 21 15.18 -2.38 -19.80
N LEU A 22 13.89 -2.06 -19.88
CA LEU A 22 13.25 -0.99 -19.14
C LEU A 22 12.42 -1.61 -18.01
N SER A 23 12.79 -1.32 -16.77
CA SER A 23 12.03 -1.71 -15.58
C SER A 23 11.45 -0.47 -14.90
N VAL A 24 10.16 -0.52 -14.57
CA VAL A 24 9.43 0.62 -13.99
C VAL A 24 8.94 0.28 -12.60
N TYR A 25 9.25 1.16 -11.65
CA TYR A 25 8.91 1.03 -10.24
C TYR A 25 8.06 2.21 -9.77
N TRP A 26 7.12 1.94 -8.87
CA TRP A 26 6.29 2.93 -8.18
C TRP A 26 6.37 2.67 -6.69
N ASN A 27 6.90 3.63 -5.92
CA ASN A 27 7.16 3.47 -4.49
C ASN A 27 7.89 2.15 -4.18
N ASP A 28 8.98 1.91 -4.92
CA ASP A 28 9.84 0.72 -4.86
C ASP A 28 9.20 -0.63 -5.25
N THR A 29 7.90 -0.63 -5.59
CA THR A 29 7.23 -1.80 -6.17
C THR A 29 7.38 -1.83 -7.68
N MET A 30 7.85 -2.94 -8.27
CA MET A 30 7.96 -3.09 -9.71
C MET A 30 6.57 -3.21 -10.36
N LEU A 31 6.21 -2.25 -11.21
CA LEU A 31 4.96 -2.27 -11.97
C LEU A 31 5.05 -3.16 -13.21
N GLY A 32 6.23 -3.22 -13.82
CA GLY A 32 6.46 -4.01 -15.01
C GLY A 32 7.85 -3.79 -15.61
N SER A 33 8.20 -4.65 -16.55
CA SER A 33 9.46 -4.57 -17.28
C SER A 33 9.27 -5.01 -18.72
N THR A 34 9.98 -4.39 -19.65
CA THR A 34 9.96 -4.77 -21.07
C THR A 34 11.36 -4.70 -21.66
N GLN A 35 11.62 -5.53 -22.66
CA GLN A 35 12.76 -5.33 -23.55
C GLN A 35 12.39 -4.23 -24.55
N LEU A 36 13.32 -3.32 -24.79
CA LEU A 36 13.19 -2.25 -25.78
C LEU A 36 13.82 -2.69 -27.10
N LYS A 37 13.24 -2.27 -28.21
CA LYS A 37 13.85 -2.45 -29.53
C LYS A 37 15.08 -1.55 -29.69
N ALA A 38 15.02 -0.36 -29.10
CA ALA A 38 16.10 0.63 -29.13
C ALA A 38 16.57 1.02 -30.54
N GLU A 39 15.65 1.11 -31.50
CA GLU A 39 15.95 1.52 -32.89
C GLU A 39 16.03 3.04 -33.07
N GLY A 40 16.06 3.82 -31.97
CA GLY A 40 15.97 5.28 -32.00
C GLY A 40 14.55 5.81 -32.26
N ALA A 41 13.55 4.94 -32.34
CA ALA A 41 12.14 5.30 -32.46
C ALA A 41 11.44 5.33 -31.08
N PRO A 42 10.37 6.12 -30.92
CA PRO A 42 9.52 6.09 -29.72
C PRO A 42 8.89 4.72 -29.48
N GLU A 43 8.98 4.24 -28.24
CA GLU A 43 8.35 3.03 -27.74
C GLU A 43 7.43 3.40 -26.57
N SER A 44 6.24 2.79 -26.50
CA SER A 44 5.24 3.08 -25.46
C SER A 44 5.02 1.86 -24.57
N LEU A 45 5.10 2.08 -23.26
CA LEU A 45 4.80 1.09 -22.25
C LEU A 45 3.61 1.59 -21.42
N THR A 46 2.59 0.73 -21.33
CA THR A 46 1.38 1.03 -20.56
C THR A 46 1.29 0.08 -19.38
N LEU A 47 1.27 0.63 -18.17
CA LEU A 47 1.29 -0.12 -16.91
C LEU A 47 0.08 0.26 -16.07
N GLN A 48 -0.55 -0.74 -15.44
CA GLN A 48 -1.56 -0.47 -14.41
C GLN A 48 -0.86 -0.04 -13.12
N VAL A 49 -1.47 0.90 -12.39
CA VAL A 49 -1.00 1.35 -11.08
C VAL A 49 -2.00 0.85 -10.04
N PRO A 50 -1.71 -0.25 -9.33
CA PRO A 50 -2.58 -0.76 -8.29
C PRO A 50 -2.80 0.27 -7.16
N SER A 51 -3.97 0.30 -6.54
CA SER A 51 -4.24 1.26 -5.45
C SER A 51 -3.32 1.05 -4.24
N HIS A 52 -2.95 -0.20 -3.94
CA HIS A 52 -2.11 -0.54 -2.79
C HIS A 52 -0.65 -0.06 -2.89
N VAL A 53 -0.15 0.30 -4.08
CA VAL A 53 1.20 0.87 -4.24
C VAL A 53 1.20 2.39 -4.16
N LEU A 54 0.03 3.02 -4.17
CA LEU A 54 -0.07 4.47 -4.07
C LEU A 54 0.28 4.93 -2.66
N GLY A 55 0.85 6.12 -2.58
CA GLY A 55 1.02 6.87 -1.34
C GLY A 55 0.64 8.33 -1.53
N MET A 56 0.68 9.11 -0.46
CA MET A 56 0.49 10.57 -0.54
C MET A 56 1.54 11.25 -1.41
N ARG A 57 2.80 10.83 -1.27
CA ARG A 57 3.89 11.17 -2.17
C ARG A 57 4.27 9.90 -2.91
N ASN A 58 4.38 10.01 -4.23
CA ASN A 58 4.71 8.88 -5.08
C ASN A 58 6.04 9.14 -5.78
N VAL A 59 6.89 8.12 -5.82
CA VAL A 59 8.15 8.13 -6.56
C VAL A 59 8.03 7.13 -7.71
N LEU A 60 8.12 7.65 -8.93
CA LEU A 60 8.21 6.86 -10.15
C LEU A 60 9.68 6.73 -10.53
N ARG A 61 10.18 5.50 -10.70
CA ARG A 61 11.55 5.22 -11.12
C ARG A 61 11.55 4.33 -12.34
N ALA A 62 12.09 4.84 -13.45
CA ALA A 62 12.34 4.10 -14.67
C ALA A 62 13.84 3.77 -14.74
N VAL A 63 14.17 2.48 -14.79
CA VAL A 63 15.54 1.97 -14.86
C VAL A 63 15.77 1.39 -16.23
N PHE A 64 16.76 1.91 -16.94
CA PHE A 64 17.20 1.39 -18.22
C PHE A 64 18.50 0.62 -18.00
N GLN A 65 18.47 -0.68 -18.27
CA GLN A 65 19.63 -1.53 -18.14
C GLN A 65 20.05 -2.05 -19.51
N ARG A 66 21.32 -1.88 -19.84
CA ARG A 66 21.95 -2.47 -21.02
C ARG A 66 23.07 -3.37 -20.55
N GLN A 67 23.21 -4.52 -21.21
CA GLN A 67 24.43 -5.29 -21.09
C GLN A 67 25.51 -4.58 -21.91
N PRO A 68 26.65 -4.21 -21.32
CA PRO A 68 27.78 -3.72 -22.09
C PRO A 68 28.24 -4.82 -23.04
N LEU A 69 28.40 -4.48 -24.32
CA LEU A 69 29.15 -5.32 -25.23
C LEU A 69 30.62 -5.09 -24.90
N SER A 70 31.35 -6.18 -24.68
CA SER A 70 32.81 -6.12 -24.61
C SER A 70 33.32 -7.44 -25.14
N HIS A 71 33.66 -7.46 -26.43
CA HIS A 71 34.39 -8.59 -26.97
C HIS A 71 35.83 -8.48 -26.41
N ASN A 72 36.31 -9.53 -25.71
CA ASN A 72 37.64 -9.58 -25.10
C ASN A 72 38.01 -8.45 -24.13
N CYS A 73 37.04 -7.81 -23.45
CA CYS A 73 37.30 -6.69 -22.52
C CYS A 73 37.90 -5.43 -23.18
N ASP A 74 37.89 -5.34 -24.51
CA ASP A 74 38.53 -4.23 -25.26
C ASP A 74 37.62 -3.02 -25.47
N GLU A 75 36.31 -3.16 -25.21
CA GLU A 75 35.35 -2.08 -25.40
C GLU A 75 35.12 -1.31 -24.09
N ILE A 76 35.41 0.00 -24.11
CA ILE A 76 35.11 0.91 -23.00
C ILE A 76 33.58 1.09 -22.97
N PRO A 77 32.89 0.77 -21.85
CA PRO A 77 31.45 0.96 -21.74
C PRO A 77 31.07 2.40 -22.09
N GLN A 78 30.36 2.59 -23.20
CA GLN A 78 29.88 3.91 -23.61
C GLN A 78 28.48 4.17 -23.06
N GLY A 79 28.22 5.42 -22.67
CA GLY A 79 26.89 5.85 -22.27
C GLY A 79 25.97 5.92 -23.48
N PHE A 80 24.98 5.04 -23.55
CA PHE A 80 23.94 5.12 -24.58
C PHE A 80 22.78 5.98 -24.08
N PRO A 81 22.41 7.06 -24.79
CA PRO A 81 21.36 7.93 -24.32
C PRO A 81 20.00 7.23 -24.39
N VAL A 82 19.21 7.49 -23.36
CA VAL A 82 17.80 7.14 -23.26
C VAL A 82 17.03 8.39 -22.86
N GLN A 83 15.80 8.51 -23.34
CA GLN A 83 14.94 9.64 -23.01
C GLN A 83 13.55 9.14 -22.64
N VAL A 84 13.01 9.68 -21.56
CA VAL A 84 11.58 9.62 -21.27
C VAL A 84 10.93 10.81 -21.99
N LEU A 85 10.02 10.53 -22.91
CA LEU A 85 9.39 11.54 -23.74
C LEU A 85 8.35 12.35 -22.93
N PRO A 86 8.20 13.66 -23.22
CA PRO A 86 7.21 14.53 -22.57
C PRO A 86 5.75 14.10 -22.78
N THR A 87 5.48 13.22 -23.75
CA THR A 87 4.15 12.65 -24.00
C THR A 87 3.76 11.56 -22.99
N SER A 88 4.68 11.17 -22.11
CA SER A 88 4.40 10.27 -20.99
C SER A 88 3.42 10.94 -20.01
N HIS A 89 2.41 10.21 -19.56
CA HIS A 89 1.38 10.75 -18.70
C HIS A 89 0.77 9.69 -17.78
N ILE A 90 0.10 10.16 -16.74
CA ILE A 90 -0.66 9.32 -15.81
C ILE A 90 -2.14 9.50 -16.11
N VAL A 91 -2.85 8.41 -16.34
CA VAL A 91 -4.31 8.41 -16.46
C VAL A 91 -4.90 8.21 -15.07
N THR A 92 -5.77 9.13 -14.66
CA THR A 92 -6.46 9.06 -13.39
C THR A 92 -7.84 8.41 -13.55
N GLY A 93 -8.21 7.56 -12.60
CA GLY A 93 -9.59 7.08 -12.43
C GLY A 93 -10.29 7.78 -11.26
N PRO A 94 -11.59 7.53 -11.07
CA PRO A 94 -12.29 7.96 -9.86
C PRO A 94 -11.54 7.45 -8.64
N GLY A 95 -11.28 8.34 -7.67
CA GLY A 95 -10.84 7.91 -6.35
C GLY A 95 -12.03 7.24 -5.70
N ARG A 96 -12.05 5.91 -5.69
CA ARG A 96 -12.99 5.22 -4.83
C ARG A 96 -12.41 5.36 -3.43
N ALA A 97 -13.21 5.87 -2.49
CA ALA A 97 -12.91 5.70 -1.07
C ALA A 97 -12.86 4.19 -0.82
N ASP A 98 -11.66 3.62 -0.95
CA ASP A 98 -11.36 2.34 -0.35
C ASP A 98 -11.00 2.60 1.12
N ALA A 99 -11.17 1.60 1.97
CA ALA A 99 -10.93 1.77 3.39
C ALA A 99 -9.42 1.75 3.72
N SER A 100 -8.57 2.31 2.84
CA SER A 100 -7.13 2.47 3.05
C SER A 100 -6.81 3.91 3.43
N PHE A 101 -5.60 4.16 3.95
CA PHE A 101 -5.19 5.53 4.26
C PHE A 101 -5.22 6.44 3.02
N VAL A 102 -4.84 5.92 1.86
CA VAL A 102 -4.85 6.68 0.59
C VAL A 102 -6.28 6.90 0.09
N GLY A 103 -7.14 5.89 0.26
CA GLY A 103 -8.57 5.94 -0.03
C GLY A 103 -9.29 7.09 0.65
N LEU A 104 -8.92 7.34 1.90
CA LEU A 104 -9.54 8.33 2.77
C LEU A 104 -9.05 9.77 2.52
N LEU A 105 -7.90 9.96 1.86
CA LEU A 105 -7.28 11.29 1.68
C LEU A 105 -8.21 12.37 1.10
N PRO A 106 -9.03 12.09 0.06
CA PRO A 106 -9.92 13.10 -0.49
C PRO A 106 -10.88 13.64 0.57
N ASP A 107 -11.40 12.75 1.42
CA ASP A 107 -12.34 13.12 2.48
C ASP A 107 -11.63 13.82 3.65
N MET A 108 -10.37 13.45 3.96
CA MET A 108 -9.56 14.12 4.99
C MET A 108 -9.14 15.55 4.62
N THR A 109 -9.00 15.83 3.32
CA THR A 109 -8.55 17.14 2.82
C THR A 109 -9.70 18.14 2.71
N ASP A 110 -10.93 17.68 2.45
CA ASP A 110 -12.11 18.56 2.30
C ASP A 110 -12.64 19.05 3.65
N ARG A 111 -13.50 18.29 4.34
CA ARG A 111 -13.96 18.61 5.70
C ARG A 111 -13.87 17.38 6.58
N ALA A 112 -12.94 17.42 7.53
CA ALA A 112 -12.70 16.33 8.46
C ALA A 112 -12.81 16.81 9.91
N THR A 113 -13.24 15.93 10.80
CA THR A 113 -13.30 16.22 12.24
C THR A 113 -12.09 15.62 12.95
N LEU A 114 -11.33 16.46 13.64
CA LEU A 114 -10.33 16.03 14.61
C LEU A 114 -11.01 15.83 15.96
N VAL A 115 -11.07 14.58 16.42
CA VAL A 115 -11.60 14.21 17.74
C VAL A 115 -10.43 14.00 18.70
N VAL A 116 -10.43 14.73 19.80
CA VAL A 116 -9.46 14.59 20.89
C VAL A 116 -10.18 14.52 22.24
N PRO A 117 -9.60 13.86 23.25
CA PRO A 117 -10.17 13.82 24.59
C PRO A 117 -9.90 15.14 25.33
N GLN A 118 -10.74 15.47 26.31
CA GLN A 118 -10.56 16.67 27.15
C GLN A 118 -9.14 16.77 27.76
N ARG A 119 -8.53 15.63 28.15
CA ARG A 119 -7.17 15.58 28.71
C ARG A 119 -6.08 16.17 27.81
N TYR A 120 -6.29 16.22 26.50
CA TYR A 120 -5.33 16.86 25.58
C TYR A 120 -5.37 18.39 25.70
N LEU A 121 -6.52 18.97 26.04
CA LEU A 121 -6.61 20.40 26.30
C LEU A 121 -6.01 20.77 27.66
N GLU A 122 -6.15 19.88 28.64
CA GLU A 122 -5.61 20.06 29.99
C GLU A 122 -4.07 20.01 29.99
N ASP A 123 -3.47 19.11 29.19
CA ASP A 123 -2.04 19.06 28.92
C ASP A 123 -1.75 19.34 27.43
N ALA A 124 -2.02 20.59 27.01
CA ALA A 124 -1.78 21.01 25.64
C ALA A 124 -0.28 20.96 25.27
N VAL A 125 0.62 21.21 26.22
CA VAL A 125 2.07 21.20 25.97
C VAL A 125 2.56 19.78 25.63
N GLY A 126 2.07 18.78 26.37
CA GLY A 126 2.41 17.37 26.11
C GLY A 126 1.72 16.78 24.87
N SER A 127 0.47 17.18 24.59
CA SER A 127 -0.35 16.53 23.56
C SER A 127 -0.33 17.21 22.18
N LEU A 128 -0.14 18.53 22.11
CA LEU A 128 -0.21 19.26 20.83
C LEU A 128 0.78 18.76 19.77
N PRO A 129 2.04 18.40 20.10
CA PRO A 129 2.97 17.87 19.10
C PRO A 129 2.49 16.58 18.44
N VAL A 130 1.93 15.64 19.22
CA VAL A 130 1.40 14.39 18.66
C VAL A 130 0.13 14.64 17.84
N VAL A 131 -0.73 15.56 18.27
CA VAL A 131 -1.92 15.95 17.51
C VAL A 131 -1.54 16.52 16.15
N ILE A 132 -0.61 17.48 16.11
CA ILE A 132 -0.17 18.11 14.86
C ILE A 132 0.47 17.06 13.92
N ARG A 133 1.35 16.21 14.45
CA ARG A 133 2.02 15.18 13.62
C ARG A 133 1.05 14.16 13.08
N THR A 134 0.14 13.65 13.90
CA THR A 134 -0.84 12.64 13.48
C THR A 134 -1.87 13.23 12.52
N ALA A 135 -2.33 14.46 12.74
CA ALA A 135 -3.23 15.17 11.82
C ALA A 135 -2.55 15.44 10.46
N PHE A 136 -1.29 15.86 10.46
CA PHE A 136 -0.53 16.01 9.23
C PHE A 136 -0.33 14.66 8.52
N ALA A 137 0.03 13.62 9.26
CA ALA A 137 0.25 12.28 8.73
C ALA A 137 -1.01 11.62 8.17
N SER A 138 -2.20 12.03 8.61
CA SER A 138 -3.49 11.57 8.07
C SER A 138 -3.96 12.35 6.84
N GLY A 139 -3.20 13.37 6.40
CA GLY A 139 -3.59 14.22 5.27
C GLY A 139 -4.71 15.22 5.61
N MET A 140 -4.96 15.48 6.89
CA MET A 140 -5.96 16.44 7.33
C MET A 140 -5.55 17.87 6.98
N SER A 141 -6.46 18.63 6.37
CA SER A 141 -6.27 20.05 6.09
C SER A 141 -6.56 20.91 7.33
N PRO A 142 -5.60 21.69 7.85
CA PRO A 142 -5.85 22.54 9.02
C PRO A 142 -6.89 23.64 8.78
N GLY A 143 -7.05 24.10 7.53
CA GLY A 143 -7.94 25.20 7.18
C GLY A 143 -9.42 24.81 7.09
N SER A 144 -9.71 23.51 7.05
CA SER A 144 -11.05 22.99 6.85
C SER A 144 -11.44 21.89 7.86
N ALA A 145 -10.54 21.59 8.80
CA ALA A 145 -10.81 20.67 9.88
C ALA A 145 -11.69 21.30 10.97
N GLU A 146 -12.59 20.50 11.53
CA GLU A 146 -13.37 20.85 12.71
C GLU A 146 -12.81 20.14 13.94
N LEU A 147 -12.61 20.87 15.05
CA LEU A 147 -12.20 20.27 16.32
C LEU A 147 -13.42 19.82 17.11
N MET A 148 -13.45 18.55 17.51
CA MET A 148 -14.42 17.98 18.42
C MET A 148 -13.69 17.48 19.67
N VAL A 149 -14.16 17.93 20.83
CA VAL A 149 -13.58 17.55 22.12
C VAL A 149 -14.52 16.57 22.80
N ALA A 150 -14.03 15.37 23.08
CA ALA A 150 -14.81 14.33 23.74
C ALA A 150 -14.85 14.54 25.26
N ALA A 151 -16.07 14.46 25.81
CA ALA A 151 -16.30 14.48 27.24
C ALA A 151 -15.99 13.10 27.84
N GLY A 152 -14.76 12.91 28.33
CA GLY A 152 -14.29 11.64 28.87
C GLY A 152 -14.11 10.56 27.79
N ASP A 153 -14.33 9.30 28.16
CA ASP A 153 -14.14 8.13 27.29
C ASP A 153 -15.43 7.67 26.57
N ALA A 154 -16.45 8.53 26.54
CA ALA A 154 -17.70 8.23 25.86
C ALA A 154 -17.50 8.17 24.33
N PRO A 155 -18.09 7.19 23.63
CA PRO A 155 -18.02 7.12 22.18
C PRO A 155 -18.61 8.37 21.52
N VAL A 156 -17.89 8.94 20.54
CA VAL A 156 -18.37 10.09 19.76
C VAL A 156 -18.95 9.66 18.41
N GLN A 157 -19.72 10.57 17.79
CA GLN A 157 -20.27 10.40 16.44
C GLN A 157 -19.86 11.57 15.54
N PRO A 158 -18.75 11.45 14.79
CA PRO A 158 -18.34 12.46 13.81
C PRO A 158 -19.32 12.52 12.63
N ASN A 159 -19.63 13.73 12.17
CA ASN A 159 -20.61 13.95 11.09
C ASN A 159 -20.01 13.82 9.68
N GLN A 160 -18.68 13.70 9.57
CA GLN A 160 -17.89 13.65 8.34
C GLN A 160 -16.68 12.72 8.52
N ALA A 161 -15.72 12.71 7.58
CA ALA A 161 -14.49 11.97 7.79
C ALA A 161 -13.77 12.47 9.05
N PHE A 162 -13.01 11.61 9.73
CA PHE A 162 -12.48 11.96 11.04
C PHE A 162 -11.10 11.38 11.31
N LEU A 163 -10.36 12.05 12.19
CA LEU A 163 -9.24 11.48 12.92
C LEU A 163 -9.61 11.50 14.40
N SER A 164 -9.73 10.32 15.02
CA SER A 164 -9.99 10.19 16.45
C SER A 164 -8.76 9.71 17.18
N MET A 165 -8.25 10.52 18.10
CA MET A 165 -7.06 10.23 18.88
C MET A 165 -7.47 9.77 20.27
N GLU A 166 -7.33 8.48 20.56
CA GLU A 166 -7.65 7.85 21.85
C GLU A 166 -9.08 8.12 22.38
N VAL A 167 -10.02 8.38 21.46
CA VAL A 167 -11.45 8.49 21.76
C VAL A 167 -12.18 7.43 20.95
N PRO A 168 -13.02 6.60 21.59
CA PRO A 168 -13.82 5.62 20.86
C PRO A 168 -14.82 6.31 19.95
N VAL A 169 -15.08 5.73 18.78
CA VAL A 169 -16.09 6.21 17.82
C VAL A 169 -17.22 5.21 17.76
N GLN A 170 -18.45 5.70 17.82
CA GLN A 170 -19.62 4.84 17.86
C GLN A 170 -19.78 4.06 16.55
N GLY A 171 -19.97 2.74 16.69
CA GLY A 171 -20.09 1.84 15.55
C GLY A 171 -18.80 1.65 14.75
N ALA A 172 -17.65 2.04 15.28
CA ALA A 172 -16.36 1.81 14.63
C ALA A 172 -16.05 0.30 14.52
N SER A 173 -15.82 -0.15 13.30
CA SER A 173 -15.39 -1.52 12.98
C SER A 173 -13.86 -1.59 12.97
N SER A 174 -13.28 -1.85 14.15
CA SER A 174 -11.84 -1.92 14.38
C SER A 174 -11.33 -3.36 14.18
N SER A 175 -10.35 -3.54 13.31
CA SER A 175 -9.53 -4.75 13.16
C SER A 175 -8.41 -4.81 14.21
N THR A 176 -8.04 -3.64 14.77
CA THR A 176 -7.06 -3.54 15.85
C THR A 176 -7.73 -3.50 17.21
N SER A 177 -7.08 -4.10 18.20
CA SER A 177 -7.43 -4.01 19.62
C SER A 177 -6.16 -3.73 20.40
N VAL A 178 -6.19 -2.61 21.15
CA VAL A 178 -5.14 -2.25 22.09
C VAL A 178 -5.59 -2.64 23.50
N GLY A 179 -4.82 -3.50 24.13
CA GLY A 179 -5.01 -3.95 25.50
C GLY A 179 -4.00 -3.30 26.47
N PRO A 180 -4.13 -3.60 27.77
CA PRO A 180 -3.21 -3.12 28.78
C PRO A 180 -1.77 -3.61 28.50
N ASN A 181 -0.78 -2.89 29.04
CA ASN A 181 0.65 -3.21 28.91
C ASN A 181 1.16 -3.26 27.45
N GLY A 182 0.57 -2.45 26.56
CA GLY A 182 1.04 -2.38 25.18
C GLY A 182 0.73 -3.62 24.37
N HIS A 183 -0.37 -4.30 24.67
CA HIS A 183 -0.82 -5.45 23.91
C HIS A 183 -1.52 -4.99 22.64
N LEU A 184 -0.98 -5.31 21.45
CA LEU A 184 -1.60 -5.05 20.17
C LEU A 184 -2.06 -6.36 19.54
N ARG A 185 -3.35 -6.44 19.22
CA ARG A 185 -3.91 -7.48 18.37
C ARG A 185 -4.46 -6.88 17.09
N VAL A 186 -4.12 -7.48 15.94
CA VAL A 186 -4.66 -7.13 14.62
C VAL A 186 -5.31 -8.36 14.02
N ARG A 187 -6.59 -8.25 13.65
CA ARG A 187 -7.40 -9.36 13.17
C ARG A 187 -7.88 -9.14 11.73
N ASN A 188 -7.78 -10.17 10.90
CA ASN A 188 -8.50 -10.24 9.64
C ASN A 188 -9.58 -11.33 9.75
N LYS A 189 -10.85 -10.91 9.71
CA LYS A 189 -12.01 -11.80 9.90
C LYS A 189 -11.93 -12.57 11.22
N GLU A 190 -11.65 -13.87 11.17
CA GLU A 190 -11.59 -14.76 12.34
C GLU A 190 -10.14 -15.12 12.73
N ILE A 191 -9.14 -14.64 11.99
CA ILE A 191 -7.73 -14.99 12.20
C ILE A 191 -6.99 -13.79 12.76
N ASP A 192 -6.32 -13.98 13.89
CA ASP A 192 -5.39 -12.99 14.45
C ASP A 192 -4.09 -13.03 13.62
N TRP A 193 -3.80 -11.93 12.92
CA TRP A 193 -2.61 -11.78 12.09
C TRP A 193 -1.40 -11.29 12.89
N VAL A 194 -1.66 -10.46 13.89
CA VAL A 194 -0.64 -9.93 14.80
C VAL A 194 -1.20 -10.04 16.21
N ASP A 195 -0.41 -10.61 17.11
CA ASP A 195 -0.66 -10.59 18.54
C ASP A 195 0.70 -10.38 19.23
N MET A 196 0.91 -9.17 19.73
CA MET A 196 2.16 -8.72 20.32
C MET A 196 1.90 -8.06 21.67
N SER A 197 2.77 -8.29 22.65
CA SER A 197 2.70 -7.69 23.97
C SER A 197 4.02 -7.01 24.33
N GLY A 198 3.98 -6.11 25.31
CA GLY A 198 5.17 -5.36 25.73
C GLY A 198 5.60 -4.28 24.74
N LEU A 199 4.69 -3.84 23.84
CA LEU A 199 4.95 -2.70 22.98
C LEU A 199 4.84 -1.42 23.82
N ASP A 200 5.93 -0.68 23.93
CA ASP A 200 5.95 0.62 24.62
C ASP A 200 6.44 1.70 23.67
N ARG A 201 6.02 2.95 23.92
CA ARG A 201 6.38 4.14 23.13
C ARG A 201 5.98 4.08 21.65
N LEU A 202 5.01 3.24 21.32
CA LEU A 202 4.49 3.10 19.97
C LEU A 202 3.05 3.63 19.89
N SER A 203 2.54 3.71 18.68
CA SER A 203 1.13 3.99 18.44
C SER A 203 0.65 3.22 17.23
N VAL A 204 -0.64 2.93 17.20
CA VAL A 204 -1.30 2.32 16.06
C VAL A 204 -2.30 3.31 15.47
N ALA A 205 -2.28 3.44 14.16
CA ALA A 205 -3.29 4.12 13.38
C ALA A 205 -4.06 3.07 12.56
N GLU A 206 -5.38 3.18 12.51
CA GLU A 206 -6.22 2.29 11.71
C GLU A 206 -7.31 3.08 10.99
N VAL A 207 -7.58 2.74 9.72
CA VAL A 207 -8.75 3.19 8.99
C VAL A 207 -9.97 2.34 9.34
N VAL A 208 -10.98 2.97 9.94
CA VAL A 208 -12.23 2.33 10.35
C VAL A 208 -13.43 2.92 9.65
N GLY A 209 -14.46 2.10 9.45
CA GLY A 209 -15.80 2.57 9.16
C GLY A 209 -16.57 2.79 10.46
N ALA A 210 -17.26 3.92 10.58
CA ALA A 210 -18.13 4.28 11.69
C ALA A 210 -19.62 4.24 11.29
N GLN A 211 -20.50 4.46 12.28
CA GLN A 211 -21.93 4.56 12.03
C GLN A 211 -22.26 5.65 10.99
N GLY A 212 -23.29 5.41 10.17
CA GLY A 212 -23.68 6.35 9.11
C GLY A 212 -22.82 6.29 7.84
N GLY A 213 -21.94 5.28 7.70
CA GLY A 213 -21.12 5.07 6.51
C GLY A 213 -19.93 6.02 6.40
N ARG A 214 -19.61 6.74 7.47
CA ARG A 214 -18.42 7.61 7.55
C ARG A 214 -17.18 6.75 7.76
N GLN A 215 -16.07 7.16 7.16
CA GLN A 215 -14.77 6.54 7.36
C GLN A 215 -13.84 7.53 8.05
N GLY A 216 -12.90 7.01 8.82
CA GLY A 216 -11.95 7.83 9.56
C GLY A 216 -10.77 7.01 10.03
N ILE A 217 -9.88 7.67 10.76
CA ILE A 217 -8.70 7.06 11.35
C ILE A 217 -8.87 7.03 12.87
N LEU A 218 -8.72 5.86 13.47
CA LEU A 218 -8.48 5.74 14.91
C LEU A 218 -6.99 5.71 15.16
N TRP A 219 -6.52 6.55 16.06
CA TRP A 219 -5.16 6.54 16.55
C TRP A 219 -5.16 6.21 18.03
N GLN A 220 -4.34 5.25 18.45
CA GLN A 220 -4.23 4.81 19.84
C GLN A 220 -2.77 4.66 20.23
N ARG A 221 -2.44 5.04 21.47
CA ARG A 221 -1.13 4.77 22.06
C ARG A 221 -0.99 3.30 22.42
N LEU A 222 0.21 2.76 22.26
CA LEU A 222 0.60 1.44 22.71
C LEU A 222 1.54 1.60 23.91
N GLY A 223 1.02 1.31 25.10
CA GLY A 223 1.72 1.53 26.37
C GLY A 223 1.32 2.85 27.05
N GLU A 224 2.06 3.21 28.10
CA GLU A 224 1.81 4.40 28.93
C GLU A 224 2.24 5.69 28.21
N ALA A 225 3.30 5.60 27.39
CA ALA A 225 3.84 6.71 26.61
C ALA A 225 3.79 6.42 25.11
N SER A 226 3.81 7.47 24.29
CA SER A 226 4.02 7.34 22.85
C SER A 226 5.05 8.35 22.39
N ASP A 227 6.08 7.86 21.69
CA ASP A 227 7.10 8.72 21.08
C ASP A 227 6.58 9.35 19.78
N ALA A 228 5.28 9.23 19.45
CA ALA A 228 4.68 9.84 18.27
C ALA A 228 4.86 11.38 18.25
N ALA A 229 4.91 12.02 19.42
CA ALA A 229 5.25 13.44 19.56
C ALA A 229 6.69 13.80 19.13
N ASP A 230 7.60 12.83 19.18
CA ASP A 230 9.02 12.95 18.79
C ASP A 230 9.30 12.24 17.46
N ALA A 231 8.26 11.68 16.82
CA ALA A 231 8.43 10.94 15.59
C ALA A 231 8.99 11.85 14.49
N ARG A 232 9.95 11.32 13.71
CA ARG A 232 10.31 11.92 12.43
C ARG A 232 9.04 12.14 11.61
N PRO A 233 8.92 13.25 10.84
CA PRO A 233 7.75 13.50 10.01
C PRO A 233 7.40 12.27 9.15
N TYR A 234 6.17 11.81 9.26
CA TYR A 234 5.69 10.59 8.59
C TYR A 234 4.35 10.83 7.91
N LEU A 235 3.97 9.88 7.05
CA LEU A 235 2.75 9.91 6.26
C LEU A 235 2.10 8.53 6.37
N LEU A 236 0.79 8.51 6.63
CA LEU A 236 -0.02 7.30 6.57
C LEU A 236 -0.37 7.06 5.09
N SER A 237 0.46 6.28 4.41
CA SER A 237 0.42 6.19 2.95
C SER A 237 0.19 4.79 2.40
N ARG A 238 0.13 3.75 3.25
CA ARG A 238 0.01 2.35 2.82
C ARG A 238 -0.86 1.55 3.78
N GLY A 239 -1.68 0.67 3.22
CA GLY A 239 -2.56 -0.22 3.98
C GLY A 239 -3.72 0.51 4.67
N ASP A 240 -4.28 -0.16 5.66
CA ASP A 240 -5.34 0.33 6.53
C ASP A 240 -4.98 0.29 8.02
N VAL A 241 -3.86 -0.34 8.39
CA VAL A 241 -3.28 -0.31 9.73
C VAL A 241 -1.81 0.08 9.64
N ALA A 242 -1.35 0.98 10.50
CA ALA A 242 0.04 1.40 10.58
C ALA A 242 0.53 1.45 12.03
N LEU A 243 1.71 0.89 12.27
CA LEU A 243 2.44 0.99 13.53
C LEU A 243 3.44 2.14 13.42
N VAL A 244 3.37 3.10 14.33
CA VAL A 244 4.18 4.32 14.33
C VAL A 244 5.01 4.39 15.60
N GLY A 245 6.29 4.66 15.43
CA GLY A 245 7.24 4.94 16.52
C GLY A 245 8.07 6.19 16.23
N ARG A 246 9.17 6.37 16.97
CA ARG A 246 10.02 7.57 16.87
C ARG A 246 10.64 7.79 15.48
N GLU A 247 10.89 6.74 14.71
CA GLU A 247 11.44 6.85 13.35
C GLU A 247 10.34 7.02 12.27
N GLY A 248 9.06 7.15 12.66
CA GLY A 248 7.91 7.24 11.76
C GLY A 248 7.14 5.93 11.69
N VAL A 249 6.57 5.61 10.51
CA VAL A 249 5.86 4.34 10.27
C VAL A 249 6.86 3.19 10.24
N LEU A 250 6.76 2.27 11.20
CA LEU A 250 7.63 1.10 11.34
C LEU A 250 7.11 -0.11 10.55
N ALA A 251 5.79 -0.27 10.52
CA ALA A 251 5.11 -1.35 9.82
C ALA A 251 3.72 -0.93 9.38
N TRP A 252 3.19 -1.58 8.36
CA TRP A 252 1.83 -1.35 7.86
C TRP A 252 1.22 -2.68 7.43
N LEU A 253 -0.11 -2.79 7.53
CA LEU A 253 -0.87 -3.95 7.09
C LEU A 253 -2.06 -3.50 6.25
N ASP A 254 -2.52 -4.38 5.38
CA ASP A 254 -3.81 -4.29 4.69
C ASP A 254 -4.70 -5.44 5.18
N THR A 255 -5.48 -5.19 6.22
CA THR A 255 -6.38 -6.17 6.86
C THR A 255 -7.59 -6.55 5.99
N ARG A 256 -7.75 -5.91 4.83
CA ARG A 256 -8.84 -6.20 3.88
C ARG A 256 -8.34 -6.93 2.63
N GLY A 257 -7.02 -6.99 2.44
CA GLY A 257 -6.34 -7.81 1.45
C GLY A 257 -6.43 -9.33 1.72
N THR A 258 -6.09 -10.13 0.70
CA THR A 258 -6.07 -11.61 0.79
C THR A 258 -4.80 -12.16 1.42
N ALA A 259 -3.79 -11.32 1.66
CA ALA A 259 -2.55 -11.68 2.35
C ALA A 259 -2.05 -10.49 3.18
N PRO A 260 -1.53 -10.70 4.40
CA PRO A 260 -0.81 -9.68 5.14
C PRO A 260 0.45 -9.34 4.35
N ASN A 261 0.60 -8.10 3.89
CA ASN A 261 1.79 -7.70 3.15
C ASN A 261 3.02 -7.87 4.05
N ALA A 262 3.96 -8.69 3.57
CA ALA A 262 5.25 -8.91 4.18
C ALA A 262 5.96 -7.57 4.37
N SER A 263 6.26 -7.21 5.62
CA SER A 263 7.22 -6.16 5.91
C SER A 263 8.54 -6.46 5.21
N GLU A 264 9.03 -5.52 4.40
CA GLU A 264 10.42 -5.47 3.93
C GLU A 264 11.34 -5.58 5.16
N GLY A 265 11.87 -6.78 5.40
CA GLY A 265 12.62 -7.13 6.61
C GLY A 265 12.76 -8.64 6.83
N ALA A 266 11.86 -9.46 6.29
CA ALA A 266 12.02 -10.91 6.26
C ALA A 266 12.48 -11.36 4.86
N ALA A 267 13.79 -11.42 4.67
CA ALA A 267 14.40 -12.11 3.56
C ALA A 267 13.98 -13.59 3.54
N GLU A 268 13.76 -14.10 2.34
CA GLU A 268 13.91 -15.51 1.94
C GLU A 268 13.17 -16.57 2.76
N SER A 269 11.96 -16.95 2.31
CA SER A 269 11.63 -18.38 2.09
C SER A 269 10.25 -18.57 1.45
N GLY A 270 10.22 -19.17 0.26
CA GLY A 270 9.29 -20.26 -0.08
C GLY A 270 7.77 -19.99 -0.09
N THR A 271 7.24 -19.83 -1.30
CA THR A 271 5.97 -20.44 -1.78
C THR A 271 4.73 -20.34 -0.90
N ALA A 272 3.81 -19.42 -1.23
CA ALA A 272 2.36 -19.68 -1.32
C ALA A 272 1.59 -18.44 -1.83
N GLY A 273 1.78 -18.07 -3.09
CA GLY A 273 0.71 -17.37 -3.81
C GLY A 273 -0.40 -18.39 -4.07
N SER A 274 -1.63 -18.12 -3.64
CA SER A 274 -2.74 -19.07 -3.80
C SER A 274 -2.95 -19.44 -5.27
N VAL A 275 -3.12 -20.74 -5.56
CA VAL A 275 -3.34 -21.27 -6.92
C VAL A 275 -4.51 -20.56 -7.63
N ALA A 276 -5.50 -20.08 -6.86
CA ALA A 276 -6.62 -19.31 -7.35
C ALA A 276 -6.23 -17.91 -7.87
N ALA A 277 -5.31 -17.21 -7.19
CA ALA A 277 -4.79 -15.92 -7.65
C ALA A 277 -3.94 -16.08 -8.91
N TRP A 278 -3.10 -17.12 -8.95
CA TRP A 278 -2.37 -17.49 -10.17
C TRP A 278 -3.34 -17.82 -11.31
N TRP A 279 -4.38 -18.63 -11.07
CA TRP A 279 -5.36 -19.05 -12.08
C TRP A 279 -6.13 -17.89 -12.73
N HIS A 280 -6.47 -16.85 -11.95
CA HIS A 280 -7.16 -15.67 -12.47
C HIS A 280 -6.23 -14.64 -13.14
N SER A 281 -4.92 -14.72 -12.90
CA SER A 281 -3.92 -13.86 -13.56
C SER A 281 -3.50 -14.35 -14.95
N GLN A 282 -3.81 -15.60 -15.32
CA GLN A 282 -3.40 -16.16 -16.61
C GLN A 282 -4.33 -15.70 -17.75
N PRO A 283 -3.81 -15.47 -18.97
CA PRO A 283 -4.62 -15.20 -20.15
C PRO A 283 -5.66 -16.30 -20.42
N ASP A 284 -6.83 -15.95 -20.95
CA ASP A 284 -7.93 -16.89 -21.14
C ASP A 284 -7.55 -18.11 -22.01
N ALA A 285 -6.68 -17.94 -23.01
CA ALA A 285 -6.16 -19.02 -23.83
C ALA A 285 -5.39 -20.09 -23.01
N VAL A 286 -4.63 -19.68 -22.00
CA VAL A 286 -3.89 -20.59 -21.12
C VAL A 286 -4.84 -21.33 -20.18
N ARG A 287 -5.90 -20.66 -19.72
CA ARG A 287 -6.91 -21.26 -18.83
C ARG A 287 -7.72 -22.33 -19.55
N TYR A 288 -8.15 -22.07 -20.79
CA TYR A 288 -8.90 -23.03 -21.59
C TYR A 288 -8.06 -24.24 -22.01
N THR A 289 -6.78 -24.04 -22.34
CA THR A 289 -5.87 -25.16 -22.67
C THR A 289 -5.61 -26.06 -21.47
N LEU A 290 -5.41 -25.50 -20.27
CA LEU A 290 -5.26 -26.30 -19.04
C LEU A 290 -6.53 -27.08 -18.69
N LEU A 291 -7.72 -26.49 -18.86
CA LEU A 291 -8.99 -27.20 -18.67
C LEU A 291 -9.17 -28.34 -19.69
N ALA A 292 -8.79 -28.13 -20.95
CA ALA A 292 -8.87 -29.16 -21.99
C ALA A 292 -7.93 -30.33 -21.70
N VAL A 293 -6.70 -30.06 -21.25
CA VAL A 293 -5.73 -31.10 -20.85
C VAL A 293 -6.23 -31.87 -19.63
N LEU A 294 -6.77 -31.19 -18.62
CA LEU A 294 -7.35 -31.84 -17.45
C LEU A 294 -8.52 -32.75 -17.84
N GLY A 295 -9.41 -32.27 -18.72
CA GLY A 295 -10.51 -33.06 -19.26
C GLY A 295 -10.04 -34.32 -20.01
N LEU A 296 -8.98 -34.20 -20.81
CA LEU A 296 -8.36 -35.34 -21.50
C LEU A 296 -7.81 -36.38 -20.51
N ILE A 297 -7.13 -35.92 -19.45
CA ILE A 297 -6.57 -36.80 -18.41
C ILE A 297 -7.69 -37.55 -17.69
N VAL A 298 -8.80 -36.87 -17.35
CA VAL A 298 -9.97 -37.50 -16.72
C VAL A 298 -10.60 -38.55 -17.64
N LEU A 299 -10.73 -38.26 -18.94
CA LEU A 299 -11.24 -39.23 -19.93
C LEU A 299 -10.33 -40.44 -20.08
N LEU A 300 -9.00 -40.27 -20.08
CA LEU A 300 -8.04 -41.37 -20.14
C LEU A 300 -8.07 -42.23 -18.87
N LEU A 301 -8.28 -41.62 -17.70
CA LEU A 301 -8.45 -42.33 -16.43
C LEU A 301 -9.77 -43.12 -16.40
N LEU A 302 -10.88 -42.52 -16.84
CA LEU A 302 -12.17 -43.19 -16.99
C LEU A 302 -12.10 -44.34 -17.99
N ALA A 303 -11.43 -44.16 -19.12
CA ALA A 303 -11.20 -45.22 -20.10
C ALA A 303 -10.36 -46.38 -19.50
N ARG A 304 -9.34 -46.08 -18.68
CA ARG A 304 -8.57 -47.10 -17.96
C ARG A 304 -9.40 -47.83 -16.89
N LEU A 305 -10.29 -47.13 -16.20
CA LEU A 305 -11.18 -47.71 -15.19
C LEU A 305 -12.24 -48.62 -15.82
N LEU A 306 -12.83 -48.19 -16.94
CA LEU A 306 -13.79 -48.98 -17.71
C LEU A 306 -13.17 -50.20 -18.39
N ARG A 307 -11.87 -50.14 -18.73
CA ARG A 307 -11.11 -51.27 -19.31
C ARG A 307 -10.56 -52.25 -18.26
N ARG A 308 -10.71 -51.95 -16.97
CA ARG A 308 -10.33 -52.79 -15.82
C ARG A 308 -11.53 -53.52 -15.17
N ARG A 309 -12.74 -53.28 -15.65
CA ARG A 309 -13.92 -54.14 -15.42
C ARG A 309 -14.12 -55.06 -16.61
#